data_AF-A0A3A9AH66-F1
#
_entry.id   AF-A0A3A9AH66-F1
#
_cell.length_a   1.000
_cell.length_b   1.000
_cell.length_c   1.000
_cell.angle_alpha   90.00
_cell.angle_beta   90.00
_cell.angle_gamma   90.00
#
_symmetry.space_group_name_H-M   'P 1'
#
loop_
_entity.id
_entity.type
_entity.pdbx_description
1 polymer ?
#
loop_
_entity_poly.entity_id
_entity_poly.type
_entity_poly.pdbx_seq_one_letter_code
_entity_poly.pdbx_strand_id
1 'polypeptide(L)'
;MDTSFIQNCIYDEKDGFAKTYRNAAPFVSSGGLWDYCMSVVTDERHMTCIAFANEMGIPPVKSLLYFYEKEKQPADDFKFDAQTSQWLGAFMGFIFKFCLHYQNQKERIQVNKYGIKTATKFLEPPADFKII
;
A
#
# COMPACT_ATOMS: atom_id res chain seq x y z
N MET A 1 -3.34 -9.66 14.59
CA MET A 1 -2.15 -8.79 14.57
C MET A 1 -2.57 -7.46 15.15
N ASP A 2 -1.85 -6.90 16.14
CA ASP A 2 -2.24 -5.60 16.69
C ASP A 2 -2.10 -4.54 15.58
N THR A 3 -3.23 -3.97 15.17
CA THR A 3 -3.30 -2.97 14.10
C THR A 3 -2.52 -1.70 14.45
N SER A 4 -2.18 -1.53 15.74
CA SER A 4 -1.23 -0.53 16.21
C SER A 4 0.16 -0.69 15.58
N PHE A 5 0.59 -1.90 15.20
CA PHE A 5 1.94 -2.14 14.68
C PHE A 5 2.21 -1.42 13.35
N ILE A 6 1.33 -1.56 12.36
CA ILE A 6 1.50 -0.90 11.05
C ILE A 6 1.46 0.62 11.22
N GLN A 7 0.55 1.11 12.05
CA GLN A 7 0.47 2.54 12.34
C GLN A 7 1.75 3.05 13.00
N ASN A 8 2.26 2.34 14.01
CA ASN A 8 3.51 2.69 14.69
C ASN A 8 4.70 2.67 13.72
N CYS A 9 4.78 1.67 12.84
CA CYS A 9 5.80 1.59 11.80
C CYS A 9 5.73 2.78 10.82
N ILE A 10 4.53 3.19 10.40
CA ILE A 10 4.34 4.33 9.48
C ILE A 10 4.76 5.65 10.13
N TYR A 11 4.45 5.83 11.41
CA TYR A 11 4.72 7.06 12.16
C TYR A 11 6.00 7.04 12.98
N ASP A 12 6.87 6.04 12.81
CA ASP A 12 8.14 5.99 13.51
C ASP A 12 8.94 7.28 13.27
N GLU A 13 9.45 7.86 14.35
CA GLU A 13 10.11 9.17 14.31
C GLU A 13 11.45 9.14 13.55
N LYS A 14 12.11 7.98 13.51
CA LYS A 14 13.43 7.78 12.93
C LYS A 14 13.34 7.29 11.49
N ASP A 15 12.55 6.26 11.24
CA ASP A 15 12.51 5.56 9.95
C ASP A 15 11.09 5.39 9.36
N GLY A 16 10.10 6.10 9.90
CA GLY A 16 8.73 6.11 9.40
C GLY A 16 8.59 6.59 7.95
N PHE A 17 7.40 6.44 7.39
CA PHE A 17 7.11 6.62 5.97
C PHE A 17 7.64 7.95 5.41
N ALA A 18 7.34 9.07 6.09
CA ALA A 18 7.74 10.41 5.65
C ALA A 18 9.26 10.65 5.72
N LYS A 19 9.98 9.91 6.58
CA LYS A 19 11.45 9.99 6.69
C LYS A 19 12.14 9.16 5.61
N THR A 20 11.61 7.96 5.37
CA THR A 20 12.13 6.99 4.39
C THR A 20 11.82 7.41 2.95
N TYR A 21 10.60 7.88 2.68
CA TYR A 21 10.17 8.36 1.36
C TYR A 21 9.94 9.87 1.36
N ARG A 22 11.03 10.66 1.45
CA ARG A 22 10.95 12.13 1.56
C ARG A 22 10.14 12.80 0.45
N ASN A 23 10.23 12.30 -0.79
CA ASN A 23 9.47 12.82 -1.93
C ASN A 23 7.96 12.49 -1.84
N ALA A 24 7.60 11.52 -1.02
CA ALA A 24 6.22 11.14 -0.73
C ALA A 24 5.74 11.64 0.65
N ALA A 25 6.57 12.34 1.42
CA ALA A 25 6.17 12.92 2.70
C ALA A 25 4.91 13.81 2.62
N PRO A 26 4.70 14.63 1.56
CA PRO A 26 3.46 15.42 1.43
C PRO A 26 2.19 14.57 1.37
N PHE A 27 2.29 13.27 1.02
CA PHE A 27 1.15 12.36 0.98
C PHE A 27 0.46 12.22 2.34
N VAL A 28 1.22 12.31 3.44
CA VAL A 28 0.68 12.25 4.82
C VAL A 28 -0.34 13.36 5.09
N SER A 29 -0.23 14.48 4.37
CA SER A 29 -1.12 15.63 4.46
C SER A 29 -2.16 15.68 3.33
N SER A 30 -2.35 14.60 2.58
CA SER A 30 -3.30 14.54 1.45
C SER A 30 -4.79 14.41 1.85
N GLY A 31 -5.08 14.51 3.16
CA GLY A 31 -6.44 14.48 3.70
C GLY A 31 -7.12 13.14 3.46
N GLY A 32 -8.33 13.16 2.89
CA GLY A 32 -9.19 11.98 2.81
C GLY A 32 -8.59 10.77 2.07
N LEU A 33 -7.63 10.97 1.16
CA LEU A 33 -6.92 9.86 0.52
C LEU A 33 -5.94 9.18 1.49
N TRP A 34 -5.18 9.96 2.26
CA TRP A 34 -4.32 9.44 3.32
C TRP A 34 -5.15 8.72 4.38
N ASP A 35 -6.22 9.34 4.85
CA ASP A 35 -7.10 8.77 5.88
C ASP A 35 -7.67 7.42 5.44
N TYR A 36 -8.09 7.33 4.18
CA TYR A 36 -8.55 6.08 3.58
C TYR A 36 -7.43 5.03 3.50
N CYS A 37 -6.26 5.40 3.01
CA CYS A 37 -5.13 4.48 2.90
C CYS A 37 -4.73 3.94 4.29
N MET A 38 -4.70 4.82 5.30
CA MET A 38 -4.47 4.43 6.69
C MET A 38 -5.55 3.47 7.19
N SER A 39 -6.84 3.77 6.99
CA SER A 39 -7.92 2.88 7.45
C SER A 39 -7.88 1.50 6.81
N VAL A 40 -7.45 1.40 5.55
CA VAL A 40 -7.27 0.10 4.87
C VAL A 40 -6.10 -0.66 5.49
N VAL A 41 -4.97 0.02 5.76
CA VAL A 41 -3.75 -0.67 6.21
C VAL A 41 -3.72 -0.95 7.72
N THR A 42 -4.61 -0.31 8.48
CA THR A 42 -4.82 -0.60 9.90
C THR A 42 -6.07 -1.45 10.16
N ASP A 43 -6.82 -1.86 9.13
CA ASP A 43 -7.82 -2.93 9.26
C ASP A 43 -7.17 -4.29 8.98
N GLU A 44 -7.27 -5.19 9.95
CA GLU A 44 -6.63 -6.51 9.90
C GLU A 44 -7.11 -7.35 8.71
N ARG A 45 -8.41 -7.28 8.37
CA ARG A 45 -8.98 -8.10 7.29
C ARG A 45 -8.52 -7.56 5.93
N HIS A 46 -8.54 -6.25 5.75
CA HIS A 46 -8.02 -5.62 4.54
C HIS A 46 -6.56 -5.95 4.34
N MET A 47 -5.70 -5.76 5.35
CA MET A 47 -4.28 -6.06 5.18
C MET A 47 -3.99 -7.54 4.96
N THR A 48 -4.71 -8.43 5.63
CA THR A 48 -4.58 -9.88 5.38
C THR A 48 -4.94 -10.20 3.93
N CYS A 49 -6.03 -9.65 3.40
CA CYS A 49 -6.42 -9.80 2.00
C CYS A 49 -5.37 -9.23 1.03
N ILE A 50 -4.81 -8.04 1.31
CA ILE A 50 -3.79 -7.42 0.48
C ILE A 50 -2.52 -8.29 0.44
N ALA A 51 -2.06 -8.74 1.61
CA ALA A 51 -0.89 -9.60 1.73
C ALA A 51 -1.09 -10.95 1.03
N PHE A 52 -2.22 -11.61 1.26
CA PHE A 52 -2.54 -12.88 0.60
C PHE A 52 -2.62 -12.72 -0.93
N ALA A 53 -3.26 -11.65 -1.40
CA ALA A 53 -3.33 -11.34 -2.83
C ALA A 53 -1.92 -11.10 -3.43
N ASN A 54 -1.02 -10.44 -2.68
CA ASN A 54 0.38 -10.29 -3.06
C ASN A 54 1.04 -11.65 -3.28
N GLU A 55 0.90 -12.59 -2.36
CA GLU A 55 1.47 -13.93 -2.52
C GLU A 55 0.97 -14.62 -3.78
N MET A 56 -0.33 -14.47 -4.08
CA MET A 56 -1.00 -14.97 -5.29
C MET A 56 -0.63 -14.20 -6.58
N GLY A 57 0.21 -13.18 -6.51
CA GLY A 57 0.73 -12.45 -7.68
C GLY A 57 0.04 -11.12 -7.98
N ILE A 58 -0.87 -10.67 -7.14
CA ILE A 58 -1.59 -9.40 -7.30
C ILE A 58 -0.84 -8.31 -6.51
N PRO A 59 -0.28 -7.27 -7.17
CA PRO A 59 0.50 -6.26 -6.45
C PRO A 59 -0.36 -5.50 -5.43
N PRO A 60 0.19 -5.09 -4.27
CA PRO A 60 -0.61 -4.52 -3.17
C PRO A 60 -1.44 -3.30 -3.56
N VAL A 61 -0.89 -2.43 -4.42
CA VAL A 61 -1.61 -1.26 -4.95
C VAL A 61 -2.89 -1.69 -5.68
N LYS A 62 -2.88 -2.80 -6.44
CA LYS A 62 -4.06 -3.26 -7.17
C LYS A 62 -5.17 -3.70 -6.22
N SER A 63 -4.82 -4.33 -5.10
CA SER A 63 -5.77 -4.69 -4.05
C SER A 63 -6.33 -3.44 -3.33
N LEU A 64 -5.48 -2.43 -3.08
CA LEU A 64 -5.95 -1.14 -2.55
C LEU A 64 -6.97 -0.46 -3.48
N LEU A 65 -6.69 -0.45 -4.80
CA LEU A 65 -7.62 0.11 -5.79
C LEU A 65 -8.93 -0.69 -5.88
N TYR A 66 -8.89 -1.99 -5.61
CA TYR A 66 -10.11 -2.81 -5.54
C TYR A 66 -10.99 -2.38 -4.37
N PHE A 67 -10.45 -2.23 -3.17
CA PHE A 67 -11.22 -1.70 -2.03
C PHE A 67 -11.72 -0.28 -2.31
N TYR A 68 -10.88 0.57 -2.89
CA TYR A 68 -11.24 1.96 -3.18
C TYR A 68 -12.43 2.03 -4.13
N GLU A 69 -12.45 1.20 -5.17
CA GLU A 69 -13.59 1.08 -6.09
C GLU A 69 -14.88 0.67 -5.37
N LYS A 70 -14.80 -0.36 -4.51
CA LYS A 70 -15.98 -0.90 -3.82
C LYS A 70 -16.57 0.05 -2.79
N GLU A 71 -15.70 0.77 -2.08
CA GLU A 71 -16.11 1.60 -0.94
C GLU A 71 -16.36 3.06 -1.31
N LYS A 72 -15.60 3.61 -2.28
CA LYS A 72 -15.73 5.01 -2.69
C LYS A 72 -16.51 5.20 -3.97
N GLN A 73 -16.68 4.14 -4.78
CA GLN A 73 -17.45 4.16 -6.03
C GLN A 73 -17.12 5.40 -6.88
N PRO A 74 -15.84 5.62 -7.22
CA PRO A 74 -15.45 6.80 -7.99
C PRO A 74 -16.13 6.78 -9.36
N ALA A 75 -16.30 7.97 -9.96
CA ALA A 75 -16.81 8.09 -11.31
C ALA A 75 -15.98 7.29 -12.33
N ASP A 76 -16.60 6.87 -13.43
CA ASP A 76 -15.97 6.01 -14.44
C ASP A 76 -14.71 6.64 -15.08
N ASP A 77 -14.66 7.97 -15.17
CA ASP A 77 -13.54 8.73 -15.73
C ASP A 77 -12.47 9.13 -14.69
N PHE A 78 -12.67 8.77 -13.43
CA PHE A 78 -11.77 9.08 -12.34
C PHE A 78 -10.36 8.52 -12.57
N LYS A 79 -9.35 9.37 -12.36
CA LYS A 79 -7.94 8.99 -12.42
C LYS A 79 -7.17 9.72 -11.35
N PHE A 80 -6.28 9.00 -10.67
CA PHE A 80 -5.23 9.63 -9.89
C PHE A 80 -4.25 10.31 -10.85
N ASP A 81 -3.75 11.48 -10.47
CA ASP A 81 -2.63 12.09 -11.17
C ASP A 81 -1.35 11.25 -11.01
N ALA A 82 -0.32 11.61 -11.77
CA ALA A 82 0.94 10.88 -11.76
C ALA A 82 1.63 10.91 -10.39
N GLN A 83 1.50 12.03 -9.66
CA GLN A 83 2.15 12.23 -8.37
C GLN A 83 1.50 11.35 -7.29
N THR A 84 0.18 11.36 -7.23
CA THR A 84 -0.64 10.54 -6.32
C THR A 84 -0.43 9.06 -6.61
N SER A 85 -0.37 8.68 -7.89
CA SER A 85 -0.04 7.31 -8.30
C SER A 85 1.33 6.85 -7.76
N GLN A 86 2.33 7.72 -7.80
CA GLN A 86 3.65 7.42 -7.23
C GLN A 86 3.60 7.33 -5.70
N TRP A 87 2.85 8.20 -5.04
CA TRP A 87 2.68 8.15 -3.58
C TRP A 87 1.98 6.89 -3.10
N LEU A 88 0.93 6.43 -3.79
CA LEU A 88 0.27 5.14 -3.48
C LEU A 88 1.24 3.96 -3.62
N GLY A 89 2.08 3.99 -4.66
CA GLY A 89 3.14 2.99 -4.84
C GLY A 89 4.20 3.04 -3.74
N ALA A 90 4.66 4.23 -3.35
CA ALA A 90 5.62 4.42 -2.27
C ALA A 90 5.04 3.97 -0.92
N PHE A 91 3.77 4.27 -0.65
CA PHE A 91 3.08 3.90 0.58
C PHE A 91 2.98 2.38 0.74
N MET A 92 2.46 1.69 -0.27
CA MET A 92 2.41 0.22 -0.24
C MET A 92 3.79 -0.42 -0.24
N GLY A 93 4.75 0.19 -0.94
CA GLY A 93 6.14 -0.25 -0.89
C GLY A 93 6.76 -0.10 0.50
N PHE A 94 6.44 0.97 1.22
CA PHE A 94 6.91 1.16 2.58
C PHE A 94 6.37 0.06 3.50
N ILE A 95 5.06 -0.17 3.45
CA ILE A 95 4.40 -1.17 4.30
C ILE A 95 4.99 -2.55 4.05
N PHE A 96 5.11 -2.97 2.79
CA PHE A 96 5.60 -4.32 2.49
C PHE A 96 7.08 -4.50 2.86
N LYS A 97 7.93 -3.51 2.58
CA LYS A 97 9.37 -3.62 2.86
C LYS A 97 9.72 -3.43 4.32
N PHE A 98 9.15 -2.42 4.97
CA PHE A 98 9.61 -1.98 6.28
C PHE A 98 8.71 -2.42 7.42
N CYS A 99 7.39 -2.52 7.20
CA CYS A 99 6.49 -3.01 8.24
C CYS A 99 6.32 -4.53 8.17
N LEU A 100 6.15 -5.10 6.98
CA LEU A 100 5.97 -6.54 6.79
C LEU A 100 7.26 -7.28 6.44
N HIS A 101 8.38 -6.56 6.31
CA HIS A 101 9.72 -7.12 6.11
C HIS A 101 9.85 -8.06 4.89
N TYR A 102 9.17 -7.77 3.79
CA TYR A 102 9.41 -8.45 2.51
C TYR A 102 10.80 -8.08 1.99
N GLN A 103 11.59 -9.11 1.70
CA GLN A 103 13.01 -8.94 1.41
C GLN A 103 13.30 -8.60 -0.06
N ASN A 104 12.35 -8.88 -0.95
CA ASN A 104 12.56 -8.70 -2.38
C ASN A 104 11.30 -8.14 -3.07
N GLN A 105 11.49 -7.65 -4.29
CA GLN A 105 10.40 -7.21 -5.15
C GLN A 105 10.57 -7.80 -6.55
N LYS A 106 9.47 -8.29 -7.13
CA LYS A 106 9.44 -8.73 -8.52
C LYS A 106 9.23 -7.54 -9.47
N GLU A 107 9.30 -7.86 -10.76
CA GLU A 107 8.86 -7.07 -11.90
C GLU A 107 7.53 -6.33 -11.67
N ARG A 108 7.41 -5.17 -12.32
CA ARG A 108 6.18 -4.36 -12.35
C ARG A 108 5.07 -5.12 -13.06
N ILE A 109 3.98 -5.39 -12.35
CA ILE A 109 2.78 -6.05 -12.88
C ILE A 109 1.84 -5.00 -13.48
N GLN A 110 1.20 -5.31 -14.61
CA GLN A 110 0.19 -4.43 -15.22
C GLN A 110 -1.06 -4.32 -14.34
N VAL A 111 -1.53 -3.09 -14.14
CA VAL A 111 -2.72 -2.75 -13.33
C VAL A 111 -3.79 -2.10 -14.19
N ASN A 112 -3.43 -1.06 -14.96
CA ASN A 112 -4.31 -0.29 -15.85
C ASN A 112 -5.65 0.14 -15.21
N LYS A 113 -5.58 0.73 -14.01
CA LYS A 113 -6.76 1.18 -13.25
C LYS A 113 -6.52 2.56 -12.63
N TYR A 114 -7.50 3.46 -12.76
CA TYR A 114 -7.47 4.84 -12.23
C TYR A 114 -6.19 5.63 -12.54
N GLY A 115 -5.64 5.47 -13.75
CA GLY A 115 -4.38 6.12 -14.17
C GLY A 115 -3.10 5.38 -13.78
N ILE A 116 -3.18 4.36 -12.93
CA ILE A 116 -2.04 3.53 -12.52
C ILE A 116 -1.83 2.40 -13.53
N LYS A 117 -0.76 2.53 -14.34
CA LYS A 117 -0.41 1.55 -15.39
C LYS A 117 0.15 0.25 -14.81
N THR A 118 1.05 0.36 -13.85
CA THR A 118 1.78 -0.78 -13.29
C THR A 118 2.01 -0.62 -11.80
N ALA A 119 2.14 -1.72 -11.07
CA ALA A 119 2.50 -1.73 -9.65
C ALA A 119 3.44 -2.89 -9.31
N THR A 120 4.22 -2.72 -8.25
CA THR A 120 5.22 -3.70 -7.79
C THR A 120 4.56 -4.83 -7.01
N LYS A 121 4.93 -6.07 -7.33
CA LYS A 121 4.69 -7.26 -6.47
C LYS A 121 5.89 -7.44 -5.54
N PHE A 122 5.66 -7.73 -4.27
CA PHE A 122 6.72 -8.04 -3.30
C PHE A 122 6.89 -9.55 -3.15
N LEU A 123 8.12 -9.99 -2.88
CA LEU A 123 8.53 -11.39 -2.78
C LEU A 123 9.30 -11.60 -1.49
N GLU A 124 9.52 -12.88 -1.16
CA GLU A 124 10.33 -13.30 -0.01
C GLU A 124 9.77 -12.69 1.28
N PRO A 125 8.54 -13.08 1.66
CA PRO A 125 8.01 -12.72 2.97
C PRO A 125 8.98 -13.24 4.06
N PRO A 126 9.01 -12.62 5.26
CA PRO A 126 9.88 -13.08 6.34
C PRO A 126 9.56 -14.53 6.74
N ALA A 127 10.54 -15.24 7.31
CA ALA A 127 10.43 -16.69 7.58
C ALA A 127 9.28 -17.07 8.52
N ASP A 128 8.85 -16.12 9.36
CA ASP A 128 7.73 -16.24 10.30
C ASP A 128 6.43 -15.58 9.77
N PHE A 129 6.39 -15.20 8.49
CA PHE A 129 5.20 -14.62 7.88
C PHE A 129 4.06 -15.64 7.85
N LYS A 130 3.08 -15.43 8.72
CA LYS A 130 1.84 -16.19 8.71
C LYS A 130 0.76 -15.37 8.03
N ILE A 131 0.35 -15.84 6.85
CA ILE A 131 -0.95 -15.48 6.30
C ILE A 131 -1.96 -16.12 7.25
N ILE A 132 -2.66 -15.29 8.02
CA ILE A 132 -3.62 -15.74 9.03
C ILE A 132 -4.86 -16.29 8.31
#